data_AF-A0A6I3E3U1-F1
#
_entry.id   AF-A0A6I3E3U1-F1
#
_cell.length_a   1.000
_cell.length_b   1.000
_cell.length_c   1.000
_cell.angle_alpha   90.00
_cell.angle_beta   90.00
_cell.angle_gamma   90.00
#
_symmetry.space_group_name_H-M   'P 1'
#
loop_
_entity.id
_entity.type
_entity.pdbx_description
1 polymer ?
#
loop_
_entity_poly.entity_id
_entity_poly.type
_entity_poly.pdbx_seq_one_letter_code
_entity_poly.pdbx_strand_id
1 'polypeptide(L)'
;MRQLSPFKVRVPRFSQLIFLLILLLAFFLPTPYVLMSPGTPQNILGNAISISGAKTFPVNGKLSVTSVMVTNPDSYITGFDILYGWIIADQAVLPRVEIYPENETAEQSTQQGAADM
;
A
#
# COMPACT_ATOMS: atom_id res chain seq x y z
N MET A 1 31.39 -31.01 -14.73
CA MET A 1 30.00 -30.62 -14.40
C MET A 1 29.34 -31.80 -13.68
N ARG A 2 29.44 -31.84 -12.34
CA ARG A 2 28.92 -32.95 -11.53
C ARG A 2 27.44 -32.71 -11.24
N GLN A 3 26.57 -33.60 -11.72
CA GLN A 3 25.19 -33.68 -11.25
C GLN A 3 25.18 -33.95 -9.74
N LEU A 4 24.73 -32.95 -8.97
CA LEU A 4 24.52 -33.04 -7.54
C LEU A 4 23.08 -33.48 -7.26
N SER A 5 22.82 -34.78 -7.33
CA SER A 5 21.97 -35.57 -6.41
C SER A 5 21.53 -36.89 -7.06
N PRO A 6 21.89 -38.06 -6.49
CA PRO A 6 21.44 -39.37 -6.97
C PRO A 6 20.11 -39.85 -6.35
N PHE A 7 19.44 -39.04 -5.52
CA PHE A 7 18.23 -39.44 -4.81
C PHE A 7 17.00 -38.68 -5.33
N LYS A 8 16.12 -39.38 -6.04
CA LYS A 8 14.74 -38.93 -6.28
C LYS A 8 14.02 -38.93 -4.93
N VAL A 9 14.09 -37.83 -4.20
CA VAL A 9 13.34 -37.65 -2.95
C VAL A 9 11.85 -37.64 -3.30
N ARG A 10 11.16 -38.76 -3.07
CA ARG A 10 9.72 -38.89 -3.24
C ARG A 10 9.05 -38.35 -1.98
N VAL A 11 8.79 -37.04 -1.96
CA VAL A 11 8.00 -36.42 -0.88
C VAL A 11 6.63 -37.10 -0.81
N PRO A 12 6.20 -37.61 0.36
CA PRO A 12 4.88 -38.22 0.48
C PRO A 12 3.81 -37.17 0.24
N ARG A 13 2.74 -37.53 -0.51
CA ARG A 13 1.65 -36.60 -0.86
C ARG A 13 1.04 -35.88 0.36
N PHE A 14 1.00 -36.56 1.49
CA PHE A 14 0.53 -36.01 2.77
C PHE A 14 1.38 -34.83 3.26
N SER A 15 2.71 -34.92 3.14
CA SER A 15 3.61 -33.81 3.52
C SER A 15 3.43 -32.60 2.58
N GLN A 16 3.21 -32.85 1.28
CA GLN A 16 2.92 -31.79 0.32
C GLN A 16 1.60 -31.09 0.62
N LEU A 17 0.55 -31.85 0.96
CA LEU A 17 -0.76 -31.33 1.36
C LEU A 17 -0.66 -30.47 2.62
N ILE A 18 0.05 -30.94 3.66
CA ILE A 18 0.25 -30.16 4.88
C ILE A 18 1.02 -28.87 4.59
N PHE A 19 2.10 -28.95 3.81
CA PHE A 19 2.87 -27.78 3.44
C PHE A 19 2.03 -26.75 2.67
N LEU A 20 1.25 -27.20 1.68
CA LEU A 20 0.31 -26.35 0.95
C LEU A 20 -0.73 -25.73 1.88
N LEU A 21 -1.26 -26.48 2.83
CA LEU A 21 -2.25 -25.99 3.79
C LEU A 21 -1.66 -24.89 4.69
N ILE A 22 -0.45 -25.10 5.23
CA ILE A 22 0.25 -24.10 6.05
C ILE A 22 0.56 -22.85 5.23
N LEU A 23 1.06 -23.03 3.99
CA LEU A 23 1.33 -21.92 3.09
C LEU A 23 0.06 -21.11 2.84
N LEU A 24 -1.06 -21.76 2.53
CA LEU A 24 -2.33 -21.09 2.26
C LEU A 24 -2.86 -20.36 3.52
N LEU A 25 -2.73 -20.96 4.71
CA LEU A 25 -3.07 -20.30 5.97
C LEU A 25 -2.21 -19.06 6.24
N ALA A 26 -0.92 -19.10 5.91
CA ALA A 26 -0.02 -17.97 6.13
C ALA A 26 -0.44 -16.72 5.35
N PHE A 27 -1.08 -16.89 4.19
CA PHE A 27 -1.60 -15.78 3.39
C PHE A 27 -2.77 -15.04 4.03
N PHE A 28 -3.51 -15.68 4.95
CA PHE A 28 -4.61 -15.03 5.66
C PHE A 28 -4.16 -14.16 6.82
N LEU A 29 -2.91 -14.28 7.29
CA LEU A 29 -2.40 -13.48 8.41
C LEU A 29 -2.16 -12.02 7.99
N PRO A 30 -2.27 -11.06 8.93
CA PRO A 30 -1.95 -9.67 8.66
C PRO A 30 -0.46 -9.51 8.34
N THR A 31 -0.17 -8.68 7.34
CA THR A 31 1.18 -8.49 6.81
C THR A 31 1.77 -7.13 7.20
N PRO A 32 3.10 -7.01 7.35
CA PRO A 32 3.77 -5.76 7.69
C PRO A 32 4.00 -4.84 6.46
N TYR A 33 3.03 -4.81 5.53
CA TYR A 33 3.10 -4.03 4.30
C TYR A 33 1.91 -3.07 4.21
N VAL A 34 2.07 -2.06 3.35
CA VAL A 34 1.04 -1.11 2.98
C VAL A 34 0.89 -1.08 1.47
N LEU A 35 -0.34 -0.86 1.00
CA LEU A 35 -0.62 -0.61 -0.41
C LEU A 35 -0.75 0.89 -0.63
N MET A 36 -0.08 1.37 -1.66
CA MET A 36 -0.13 2.74 -2.14
C MET A 36 -0.75 2.76 -3.54
N SER A 37 -1.77 3.58 -3.74
CA SER A 37 -2.48 3.71 -5.02
C SER A 37 -2.69 5.18 -5.40
N PRO A 38 -2.83 5.50 -6.70
CA PRO A 38 -3.22 6.83 -7.15
C PRO A 38 -4.53 7.26 -6.51
N GLY A 39 -4.56 8.46 -5.96
CA GLY A 39 -5.78 9.09 -5.48
C GLY A 39 -6.57 9.73 -6.62
N THR A 40 -7.79 10.17 -6.33
CA THR A 40 -8.59 10.91 -7.29
C THR A 40 -8.10 12.37 -7.38
N PRO A 41 -7.83 12.89 -8.59
CA PRO A 41 -7.39 14.28 -8.72
C PRO A 41 -8.47 15.25 -8.25
N GLN A 42 -8.16 16.06 -7.25
CA GLN A 42 -9.09 17.07 -6.74
C GLN A 42 -8.78 18.45 -7.33
N ASN A 43 -9.81 19.13 -7.84
CA ASN A 43 -9.67 20.51 -8.30
C ASN A 43 -9.72 21.46 -7.10
N ILE A 44 -8.59 22.12 -6.82
CA ILE A 44 -8.45 23.01 -5.67
C ILE A 44 -8.72 24.48 -6.00
N LEU A 45 -8.91 24.79 -7.29
CA LEU A 45 -9.10 26.14 -7.77
C LEU A 45 -10.40 26.75 -7.22
N GLY A 46 -10.29 27.86 -6.49
CA GLY A 46 -11.41 28.58 -5.89
C GLY A 46 -11.93 28.04 -4.56
N ASN A 47 -11.65 26.77 -4.20
CA ASN A 47 -12.12 26.18 -2.95
C ASN A 47 -11.04 26.14 -1.86
N ALA A 48 -9.79 25.83 -2.22
CA ALA A 48 -8.70 25.69 -1.25
C ALA A 48 -7.62 26.78 -1.37
N ILE A 49 -7.67 27.60 -2.43
CA ILE A 49 -6.71 28.69 -2.65
C ILE A 49 -7.44 30.03 -2.50
N SER A 50 -6.97 30.85 -1.56
CA SER A 50 -7.39 32.24 -1.38
C SER A 50 -6.20 33.16 -1.61
N ILE A 51 -6.35 34.16 -2.49
CA ILE A 51 -5.31 35.13 -2.83
C ILE A 51 -5.73 36.49 -2.27
N SER A 52 -4.93 37.02 -1.35
CA SER A 52 -5.13 38.35 -0.75
C SER A 52 -4.06 39.33 -1.26
N GLY A 53 -4.46 40.58 -1.54
CA GLY A 53 -3.52 41.66 -1.88
C GLY A 53 -3.14 41.79 -3.37
N ALA A 54 -3.75 41.00 -4.26
CA ALA A 54 -3.52 41.08 -5.70
C ALA A 54 -4.84 41.00 -6.49
N LYS A 55 -4.88 41.60 -7.69
CA LYS A 55 -6.01 41.44 -8.61
C LYS A 55 -5.98 40.02 -9.20
N THR A 56 -7.10 39.29 -9.08
CA THR A 56 -7.30 37.99 -9.70
C THR A 56 -8.13 38.14 -10.98
N PHE A 57 -7.99 37.18 -11.89
CA PHE A 57 -8.72 37.13 -13.17
C PHE A 57 -9.58 35.87 -13.23
N PRO A 58 -10.72 35.90 -13.95
CA PRO A 58 -11.52 34.71 -14.16
C PRO A 58 -10.70 33.66 -14.92
N VAL A 59 -10.71 32.43 -14.41
CA VAL A 59 -9.97 31.30 -14.95
C VAL A 59 -10.95 30.27 -15.50
N ASN A 60 -10.72 29.83 -16.73
CA ASN A 60 -11.49 28.78 -17.39
C ASN A 60 -10.65 27.50 -17.42
N GLY A 61 -10.54 26.82 -16.29
CA GLY A 61 -9.71 25.63 -16.15
C GLY A 61 -9.84 24.92 -14.81
N LYS A 62 -9.08 23.83 -14.64
CA LYS A 62 -8.97 23.08 -13.39
C LYS A 62 -7.51 23.10 -12.95
N LEU A 63 -7.28 23.32 -11.65
CA LEU A 63 -5.99 23.11 -11.02
C LEU A 63 -6.12 21.87 -10.14
N SER A 64 -5.69 20.73 -10.68
CA SER A 64 -5.79 19.46 -9.99
C SER A 64 -4.52 19.15 -9.21
N VAL A 65 -4.68 18.71 -7.96
CA VAL A 65 -3.57 18.18 -7.15
C VAL A 65 -3.48 16.68 -7.38
N THR A 66 -2.25 16.18 -7.50
CA THR A 66 -1.99 14.73 -7.50
C THR A 66 -2.07 14.24 -6.07
N SER A 67 -3.01 13.35 -5.80
CA SER A 67 -3.19 12.70 -4.51
C SER A 67 -2.68 11.27 -4.59
N VAL A 68 -2.16 10.77 -3.48
CA VAL A 68 -1.75 9.38 -3.30
C VAL A 68 -2.51 8.84 -2.10
N MET A 69 -3.10 7.66 -2.24
CA MET A 69 -3.80 6.98 -1.17
C MET A 69 -2.88 5.90 -0.59
N VAL A 70 -2.71 5.91 0.72
CA VAL A 70 -1.96 4.90 1.46
C VAL A 70 -2.91 4.20 2.39
N THR A 71 -2.74 2.88 2.51
CA THR A 71 -3.50 2.08 3.46
C THR A 71 -3.18 2.50 4.90
N ASN A 72 -4.18 2.65 5.76
CA ASN A 72 -3.99 3.06 7.16
C ASN A 72 -3.00 2.15 7.92
N PRO A 73 -2.30 2.68 8.94
CA PRO A 73 -1.31 1.93 9.71
C PRO A 73 -1.92 0.77 10.50
N ASP A 74 -3.22 0.78 10.78
CA ASP A 74 -3.92 -0.29 11.52
C ASP A 74 -4.69 -1.26 10.59
N SER A 75 -4.58 -1.10 9.28
CA SER A 75 -5.34 -1.92 8.32
C SER A 75 -4.86 -3.36 8.27
N TYR A 76 -5.83 -4.26 8.15
CA TYR A 76 -5.63 -5.68 7.95
C TYR A 76 -5.42 -5.98 6.46
N ILE A 77 -4.16 -6.17 6.06
CA ILE A 77 -3.77 -6.48 4.69
C ILE A 77 -3.22 -7.91 4.65
N THR A 78 -3.83 -8.74 3.80
CA THR A 78 -3.46 -10.15 3.65
C THR A 78 -2.35 -10.33 2.63
N GLY A 79 -1.73 -11.52 2.62
CA GLY A 79 -0.76 -11.87 1.58
C GLY A 79 -1.39 -11.91 0.18
N PHE A 80 -2.70 -12.15 0.07
CA PHE A 80 -3.40 -12.15 -1.22
C PHE A 80 -3.50 -10.74 -1.78
N ASP A 81 -3.76 -9.75 -0.92
CA ASP A 81 -3.81 -8.33 -1.31
C ASP A 81 -2.44 -7.86 -1.83
N ILE A 82 -1.35 -8.32 -1.20
CA ILE A 82 0.02 -8.04 -1.67
C ILE A 82 0.27 -8.65 -3.05
N LEU A 83 -0.05 -9.94 -3.23
CA LEU A 83 0.14 -10.59 -4.54
C LEU A 83 -0.69 -9.92 -5.63
N TYR A 84 -1.93 -9.54 -5.29
CA TYR A 84 -2.79 -8.78 -6.20
C TYR A 84 -2.16 -7.42 -6.55
N GLY A 85 -1.69 -6.69 -5.55
CA GLY A 85 -1.01 -5.40 -5.70
C GLY A 85 0.25 -5.47 -6.57
N TRP A 86 1.00 -6.57 -6.56
CA TRP A 86 2.13 -6.78 -7.47
C TRP A 86 1.74 -7.13 -8.91
N ILE A 87 0.54 -7.68 -9.13
CA ILE A 87 0.07 -8.05 -10.46
C ILE A 87 -0.52 -6.82 -11.18
N ILE A 88 -1.14 -5.90 -10.45
CA ILE A 88 -1.72 -4.69 -11.01
C ILE A 88 -0.69 -3.55 -11.11
N ALA A 89 -0.76 -2.76 -12.19
CA ALA A 89 0.28 -1.77 -12.51
C ALA A 89 0.15 -0.45 -11.72
N ASP A 90 -0.99 -0.22 -11.08
CA ASP A 90 -1.36 1.02 -10.41
C ASP A 90 -1.27 0.94 -8.87
N GLN A 91 -0.64 -0.11 -8.33
CA GLN A 91 -0.37 -0.22 -6.90
C GLN A 91 1.11 -0.45 -6.62
N ALA A 92 1.60 0.20 -5.55
CA ALA A 92 2.91 -0.05 -5.00
C ALA A 92 2.77 -0.74 -3.64
N VAL A 93 3.49 -1.85 -3.46
CA VAL A 93 3.58 -2.57 -2.19
C VAL A 93 4.86 -2.13 -1.49
N LEU A 94 4.73 -1.53 -0.30
CA LEU A 94 5.86 -1.00 0.46
C LEU A 94 5.87 -1.54 1.90
N PRO A 95 7.04 -1.69 2.54
CA PRO A 95 7.12 -2.04 3.95
C PRO A 95 6.45 -0.97 4.81
N ARG A 96 5.65 -1.39 5.81
CA ARG A 96 4.90 -0.46 6.68
C ARG A 96 5.83 0.52 7.41
N VAL A 97 6.99 0.03 7.84
CA VAL A 97 8.01 0.79 8.59
C VAL A 97 8.68 1.91 7.79
N GLU A 98 8.57 1.90 6.46
CA GLU A 98 9.11 2.96 5.61
C GLU A 98 8.18 4.17 5.55
N ILE A 99 6.88 3.96 5.81
CA ILE A 99 5.84 4.99 5.70
C ILE A 99 5.35 5.46 7.07
N TYR A 100 5.18 4.55 8.01
CA TYR A 100 4.70 4.84 9.36
C TYR A 100 5.77 4.50 10.40
N PRO A 101 6.04 5.37 11.40
CA PRO A 101 6.86 5.04 12.55
C PRO A 101 6.30 3.82 13.31
N GLU A 102 7.17 3.11 14.04
CA GLU A 102 6.75 1.95 14.83
C GLU A 102 5.69 2.35 15.87
N ASN A 103 4.58 1.60 15.90
CA ASN A 103 3.42 1.79 16.79
C ASN A 103 2.60 3.08 16.59
N GLU A 104 2.69 3.72 15.43
CA GLU A 104 1.78 4.83 15.09
C GLU A 104 0.36 4.31 14.78
N THR A 105 -0.64 4.91 15.41
CA THR A 105 -2.05 4.63 15.12
C THR A 105 -2.58 5.51 13.98
N ALA A 106 -3.69 5.11 13.35
CA ALA A 106 -4.31 5.91 12.28
C ALA A 106 -4.71 7.32 12.75
N GLU A 107 -5.12 7.47 14.01
CA GLU A 107 -5.44 8.76 14.60
C GLU A 107 -4.21 9.65 14.76
N GLN A 108 -3.09 9.09 15.24
CA GLN A 108 -1.82 9.81 15.38
C GLN A 108 -1.30 10.29 14.03
N SER A 109 -1.35 9.43 13.02
CA SER A 109 -0.93 9.78 11.65
C SER A 109 -1.76 10.93 11.07
N THR A 110 -3.08 10.91 11.29
CA THR A 110 -3.97 11.98 10.84
C THR A 110 -3.69 13.30 11.58
N GLN A 111 -3.43 13.25 12.88
CA GLN A 111 -3.10 14.42 13.69
C GLN A 111 -1.76 15.04 13.25
N GLN A 112 -0.74 14.21 13.02
CA GLN A 112 0.56 14.67 12.57
C GLN A 112 0.46 15.33 11.19
N GLY A 113 -0.24 14.70 10.25
CA GLY A 113 -0.48 15.27 8.93
C GLY A 113 -1.24 16.61 8.97
N ALA A 114 -2.14 16.80 9.94
CA ALA A 114 -2.84 18.09 10.13
C ALA A 114 -1.97 19.16 10.80
N ALA A 115 -0.98 18.76 11.62
CA ALA A 115 -0.06 19.67 12.28
C ALA A 115 1.03 20.20 11.33
N ASP A 116 1.37 19.43 10.30
CA ASP A 116 2.41 19.77 9.32
C ASP A 116 1.90 20.64 8.14
N MET A 117 0.59 20.94 8.09
CA MET A 117 -0.05 21.83 7.10
C MET A 117 -0.13 23.28 7.59
#